data_AF-A0A674A699-F1
#
_entry.id   AF-A0A674A699-F1
#
_cell.length_a   1.000
_cell.length_b   1.000
_cell.length_c   1.000
_cell.angle_alpha   90.00
_cell.angle_beta   90.00
_cell.angle_gamma   90.00
#
_symmetry.space_group_name_H-M   'P 1'
#
loop_
_entity.id
_entity.type
_entity.pdbx_description
1 polymer ?
#
loop_
_entity_poly.entity_id
_entity_poly.type
_entity_poly.pdbx_seq_one_letter_code
_entity_poly.pdbx_strand_id
1 'polypeptide(L)'
;MSLKQVQHCLSDGQSQEDVELVLQLVQKTDFQKAFNIHNAVAQHMNRPSPPFPHTDRAQGLAHEVSPDLESANPMSPVPPQAVLLAHDCVAEQEMQLEPLTLDGPYEALTQWGGETVKIVRMEKARDIPLGATVRNDMDSVVISRIVKGGAAERSGLLHEGDEVLEINGVEIRGKDVNEVFDILAEMHGTLTFILIPSSQNKPPPIKETVVHVKAHFDYDPSDDPYVPCRELGLCFQKGDILHIISQDDPNWWQAYRDGDEDNQPLAGLVPGKSFQQQREAMKQTIEEDKEPEKSGKLWCAKKNKKKRKKLLYNVKQNDDYDSEEILTYEEMALYHQPANRKRPIALIGPPNCGQNDLRQRLLSSQPDRFGGAVPHTTRNRRDVEVSGRDYHFVSRQAFDMDATAGKFIESGEFEKNLYGTSTDSVRQLINTGKICLLCLHTQSLKTLRSSDLKPYIIFIAPPSQERLRALLTKESKNPKPEELRDIIEKAREMEQNFGHLFDAAIVNTDQDKAYQELLRLINKLDTEPQWVPSSWLR
;
A
#
# COMPACT_ATOMS: atom_id res chain seq x y z
N MET A 1 4.41 8.44 -49.87
CA MET A 1 5.66 8.49 -50.66
C MET A 1 6.72 7.73 -49.92
N SER A 2 7.47 6.85 -50.57
CA SER A 2 8.58 6.16 -49.91
C SER A 2 9.75 7.13 -49.69
N LEU A 3 10.57 6.91 -48.65
CA LEU A 3 11.80 7.71 -48.42
C LEU A 3 12.71 7.73 -49.67
N LYS A 4 12.72 6.65 -50.45
CA LYS A 4 13.42 6.58 -51.75
C LYS A 4 12.83 7.51 -52.82
N GLN A 5 11.52 7.72 -52.83
CA GLN A 5 10.87 8.70 -53.73
C GLN A 5 11.15 10.13 -53.29
N VAL A 6 11.21 10.38 -51.97
CA VAL A 6 11.52 11.71 -51.41
C VAL A 6 12.95 12.11 -51.76
N GLN A 7 13.91 11.18 -51.69
CA GLN A 7 15.31 11.43 -52.08
C GLN A 7 15.45 11.97 -53.52
N HIS A 8 14.64 11.46 -54.46
CA HIS A 8 14.67 11.90 -55.86
C HIS A 8 14.00 13.25 -56.12
N CYS A 9 13.23 13.77 -55.16
CA CYS A 9 12.52 15.04 -55.27
C CYS A 9 13.24 16.20 -54.53
N LEU A 10 14.31 15.90 -53.79
CA LEU A 10 15.07 16.89 -53.03
C LEU A 10 16.20 17.47 -53.90
N SER A 11 16.28 18.80 -53.95
CA SER A 11 17.26 19.54 -54.76
C SER A 11 18.43 20.11 -53.95
N ASP A 12 18.36 20.05 -52.61
CA ASP A 12 19.38 20.55 -51.70
C ASP A 12 20.24 19.40 -51.13
N GLY A 13 21.56 19.62 -51.06
CA GLY A 13 22.51 18.58 -50.66
C GLY A 13 22.37 18.12 -49.21
N GLN A 14 22.00 19.03 -48.29
CA GLN A 14 21.85 18.72 -46.87
C GLN A 14 20.68 17.76 -46.63
N SER A 15 19.52 18.01 -47.24
CA SER A 15 18.36 17.12 -47.09
C SER A 15 18.56 15.77 -47.78
N GLN A 16 19.39 15.69 -48.82
CA GLN A 16 19.78 14.41 -49.42
C GLN A 16 20.63 13.56 -48.45
N GLU A 17 21.59 14.18 -47.75
CA GLU A 17 22.40 13.51 -46.72
C GLU A 17 21.56 13.07 -45.51
N ASP A 18 20.63 13.91 -45.05
CA ASP A 18 19.74 13.58 -43.94
C ASP A 18 18.82 12.40 -44.28
N VAL A 19 18.27 12.36 -45.51
CA VAL A 19 17.46 11.23 -45.96
C VAL A 19 18.30 9.94 -46.08
N GLU A 20 19.56 10.04 -46.49
CA GLU A 20 20.48 8.90 -46.53
C GLU A 20 20.79 8.35 -45.14
N LEU A 21 21.02 9.22 -44.15
CA LEU A 21 21.21 8.84 -42.75
C LEU A 21 19.97 8.14 -42.18
N VAL A 22 18.77 8.64 -42.47
CA VAL A 22 17.52 7.99 -42.05
C VAL A 22 17.35 6.63 -42.74
N LEU A 23 17.68 6.52 -44.03
CA LEU A 23 17.64 5.25 -44.75
C LEU A 23 18.62 4.23 -44.17
N GLN A 24 19.82 4.65 -43.76
CA GLN A 24 20.79 3.78 -43.07
C GLN A 24 20.29 3.36 -41.69
N LEU A 25 19.66 4.26 -40.94
CA LEU A 25 19.09 3.95 -39.62
C LEU A 25 17.97 2.90 -39.73
N VAL A 26 17.06 3.07 -40.70
CA VAL A 26 15.94 2.14 -40.94
C VAL A 26 16.43 0.76 -41.40
N GLN A 27 17.62 0.67 -41.99
CA GLN A 27 18.24 -0.60 -42.39
C GLN A 27 18.98 -1.33 -41.25
N LYS A 28 19.27 -0.67 -40.13
CA LYS A 28 19.92 -1.32 -38.99
C LYS A 28 19.00 -2.36 -38.36
N THR A 29 19.54 -3.55 -38.12
CA THR A 29 18.82 -4.69 -37.52
C THR A 29 18.22 -4.35 -36.15
N ASP A 30 18.93 -3.57 -35.35
CA ASP A 30 18.51 -3.24 -33.98
C ASP A 30 17.35 -2.23 -33.99
N PHE A 31 17.38 -1.27 -34.93
CA PHE A 31 16.28 -0.33 -35.14
C PHE A 31 15.04 -1.05 -35.66
N GLN A 32 15.19 -2.01 -36.59
CA GLN A 32 14.07 -2.81 -37.08
C GLN A 32 13.44 -3.67 -35.97
N LYS A 33 14.25 -4.27 -35.10
CA LYS A 33 13.76 -5.01 -33.92
C LYS A 33 13.00 -4.09 -32.97
N ALA A 34 13.57 -2.93 -32.63
CA ALA A 34 12.93 -1.96 -31.74
C ALA A 34 11.63 -1.38 -32.35
N PHE A 35 11.62 -1.13 -33.66
CA PHE A 35 10.44 -0.66 -34.38
C PHE A 35 9.33 -1.72 -34.43
N ASN A 36 9.69 -2.99 -34.62
CA ASN A 36 8.73 -4.09 -34.56
C ASN A 36 8.13 -4.26 -33.17
N ILE A 37 8.93 -4.13 -32.11
CA ILE A 37 8.46 -4.14 -30.72
C ILE A 37 7.54 -2.93 -30.47
N HIS A 38 7.94 -1.73 -30.90
CA HIS A 38 7.11 -0.53 -30.77
C HIS A 38 5.77 -0.67 -31.48
N ASN A 39 5.76 -1.18 -32.72
CA ASN A 39 4.51 -1.41 -33.46
C ASN A 39 3.63 -2.47 -32.80
N ALA A 40 4.23 -3.55 -32.28
CA ALA A 40 3.49 -4.55 -31.52
C ALA A 40 2.85 -3.92 -30.27
N VAL A 41 3.60 -3.13 -29.50
CA VAL A 41 3.09 -2.43 -28.31
C VAL A 41 2.04 -1.38 -28.67
N ALA A 42 2.25 -0.58 -29.72
CA ALA A 42 1.32 0.46 -30.16
C ALA A 42 0.00 -0.12 -30.70
N GLN A 43 0.06 -1.28 -31.39
CA GLN A 43 -1.13 -2.01 -31.82
C GLN A 43 -1.94 -2.55 -30.63
N HIS A 44 -1.28 -2.88 -29.51
CA HIS A 44 -1.94 -3.36 -28.30
C HIS A 44 -2.42 -2.23 -27.38
N MET A 45 -1.74 -1.07 -27.37
CA MET A 45 -2.13 0.09 -26.57
C MET A 45 -3.26 0.93 -27.19
N ASN A 46 -3.45 0.87 -28.51
CA ASN A 46 -4.57 1.53 -29.20
C ASN A 46 -5.82 0.65 -29.33
N ARG A 47 -5.91 -0.48 -28.62
CA ARG A 47 -7.16 -1.24 -28.54
C ARG A 47 -8.12 -0.50 -27.59
N PRO A 48 -9.34 -0.12 -28.04
CA PRO A 48 -10.37 0.34 -27.12
C PRO A 48 -10.68 -0.77 -26.11
N SER A 49 -10.88 -0.37 -24.86
CA SER A 49 -11.32 -1.25 -23.77
C SER A 49 -12.64 -1.97 -24.13
N PRO A 50 -12.91 -3.14 -23.51
CA PRO A 50 -14.00 -4.04 -23.89
C PRO A 50 -15.38 -3.36 -24.03
N PRO A 51 -16.27 -3.90 -24.89
CA PRO A 51 -16.22 -5.26 -25.44
C PRO A 51 -16.12 -5.31 -26.98
N PHE A 52 -15.00 -5.82 -27.51
CA PHE A 52 -14.89 -6.30 -28.90
C PHE A 52 -14.02 -7.57 -28.96
N PRO A 53 -14.35 -8.56 -29.82
CA PRO A 53 -13.66 -9.84 -29.88
C PRO A 53 -12.26 -9.74 -30.52
N HIS A 54 -11.31 -10.54 -30.00
CA HIS A 54 -9.88 -10.44 -30.32
C HIS A 54 -9.40 -11.26 -31.53
N THR A 55 -10.28 -11.97 -32.25
CA THR A 55 -9.93 -12.71 -33.48
C THR A 55 -10.99 -12.55 -34.57
N ASP A 56 -10.59 -12.54 -35.84
CA ASP A 56 -11.51 -12.44 -37.00
C ASP A 56 -12.49 -13.61 -37.09
N ARG A 57 -12.14 -14.77 -36.50
CA ARG A 57 -13.00 -15.95 -36.42
C ARG A 57 -14.10 -15.84 -35.35
N ALA A 58 -13.83 -15.13 -34.25
CA ALA A 58 -14.80 -14.95 -33.17
C ALA A 58 -15.99 -14.06 -33.60
N GLN A 59 -15.77 -13.15 -34.55
CA GLN A 59 -16.84 -12.30 -35.09
C GLN A 59 -17.84 -13.09 -35.95
N GLY A 60 -17.36 -14.10 -36.69
CA GLY A 60 -18.22 -15.02 -37.45
C GLY A 60 -19.04 -15.94 -36.55
N LEU A 61 -18.42 -16.51 -35.52
CA LEU A 61 -19.08 -17.36 -34.53
C LEU A 61 -20.13 -16.60 -33.70
N ALA A 62 -19.87 -15.35 -33.35
CA ALA A 62 -20.85 -14.50 -32.66
C ALA A 62 -22.11 -14.24 -33.50
N HIS A 63 -21.95 -14.08 -34.82
CA HIS A 63 -23.07 -13.92 -35.74
C HIS A 63 -23.85 -15.22 -35.99
N GLU A 64 -23.20 -16.38 -35.93
CA GLU A 64 -23.85 -17.70 -36.05
C GLU A 64 -24.64 -18.11 -34.80
N VAL A 65 -24.20 -17.71 -33.61
CA VAL A 65 -24.80 -18.13 -32.33
C VAL A 65 -25.91 -17.17 -31.86
N SER A 66 -25.95 -15.93 -32.36
CA SER A 66 -26.99 -14.94 -32.04
C SER A 66 -28.45 -15.37 -32.32
N PRO A 67 -28.80 -16.03 -33.44
CA PRO A 67 -30.19 -16.38 -33.71
C PRO A 67 -30.71 -17.56 -32.86
N ASP A 68 -29.84 -18.44 -32.38
CA ASP A 68 -30.26 -19.63 -31.63
C ASP A 68 -30.53 -19.35 -30.14
N LEU A 69 -29.88 -18.33 -29.56
CA LEU A 69 -30.09 -17.90 -28.16
C LEU A 69 -31.43 -17.19 -27.93
N GLU A 70 -32.01 -16.54 -28.96
CA GLU A 70 -33.34 -15.91 -28.85
C GLU A 70 -34.48 -16.93 -28.91
N SER A 71 -34.23 -18.13 -29.44
CA SER A 71 -35.25 -19.18 -29.64
C SER A 71 -35.39 -20.16 -28.45
N ALA A 72 -34.42 -20.18 -27.53
CA ALA A 72 -34.36 -21.12 -26.43
C ALA A 72 -34.64 -20.47 -25.06
N ASN A 73 -35.93 -20.37 -24.73
CA ASN A 73 -36.50 -20.33 -23.37
C ASN A 73 -36.36 -19.01 -22.55
N PRO A 74 -37.47 -18.34 -22.15
CA PRO A 74 -37.45 -17.04 -21.46
C PRO A 74 -37.19 -17.11 -19.93
N MET A 75 -36.60 -18.19 -19.42
CA MET A 75 -36.35 -18.40 -17.98
C MET A 75 -34.87 -18.72 -17.72
N SER A 76 -34.06 -17.68 -17.85
CA SER A 76 -32.73 -17.41 -17.29
C SER A 76 -31.80 -16.92 -18.40
N PRO A 77 -31.46 -15.61 -18.43
CA PRO A 77 -30.48 -15.12 -19.38
C PRO A 77 -29.12 -15.51 -18.80
N VAL A 78 -28.49 -16.56 -19.32
CA VAL A 78 -27.04 -16.63 -19.24
C VAL A 78 -26.54 -15.39 -20.00
N PRO A 79 -25.89 -14.41 -19.34
CA PRO A 79 -25.49 -13.21 -20.04
C PRO A 79 -24.60 -13.60 -21.22
N PRO A 80 -24.69 -12.95 -22.39
CA PRO A 80 -23.73 -13.16 -23.47
C PRO A 80 -22.28 -12.96 -22.98
N GLN A 81 -22.12 -12.18 -21.92
CA GLN A 81 -20.88 -12.01 -21.15
C GLN A 81 -20.35 -13.28 -20.49
N ALA A 82 -21.21 -14.18 -20.00
CA ALA A 82 -20.78 -15.45 -19.40
C ALA A 82 -20.36 -16.47 -20.47
N VAL A 83 -21.00 -16.45 -21.65
CA VAL A 83 -20.58 -17.26 -22.80
C VAL A 83 -19.27 -16.74 -23.39
N LEU A 84 -19.12 -15.41 -23.49
CA LEU A 84 -17.86 -14.77 -23.89
C LEU A 84 -16.75 -15.01 -22.86
N LEU A 85 -17.03 -14.92 -21.56
CA LEU A 85 -16.07 -15.29 -20.50
C LEU A 85 -15.69 -16.77 -20.56
N ALA A 86 -16.64 -17.66 -20.83
CA ALA A 86 -16.34 -19.09 -20.98
C ALA A 86 -15.52 -19.36 -22.25
N HIS A 87 -15.87 -18.73 -23.37
CA HIS A 87 -15.09 -18.78 -24.61
C HIS A 87 -13.68 -18.23 -24.39
N ASP A 88 -13.54 -17.10 -23.72
CA ASP A 88 -12.26 -16.45 -23.44
C ASP A 88 -11.43 -17.28 -22.46
N CYS A 89 -12.02 -17.92 -21.46
CA CYS A 89 -11.32 -18.89 -20.60
C CYS A 89 -10.83 -20.12 -21.35
N VAL A 90 -11.61 -20.66 -22.30
CA VAL A 90 -11.22 -21.82 -23.11
C VAL A 90 -10.16 -21.44 -24.14
N ALA A 91 -10.30 -20.27 -24.78
CA ALA A 91 -9.31 -19.73 -25.71
C ALA A 91 -8.01 -19.35 -25.00
N GLU A 92 -8.07 -18.85 -23.76
CA GLU A 92 -6.89 -18.65 -22.90
C GLU A 92 -6.24 -19.98 -22.50
N GLN A 93 -7.00 -21.07 -22.34
CA GLN A 93 -6.47 -22.41 -22.13
C GLN A 93 -5.79 -22.99 -23.39
N GLU A 94 -6.31 -22.72 -24.59
CA GLU A 94 -5.67 -23.13 -25.86
C GLU A 94 -4.50 -22.20 -26.28
N MET A 95 -4.46 -20.96 -25.78
CA MET A 95 -3.33 -20.03 -25.93
C MET A 95 -2.29 -20.13 -24.80
N GLN A 96 -2.51 -20.99 -23.79
CA GLN A 96 -1.38 -21.51 -23.03
C GLN A 96 -0.50 -22.19 -24.06
N LEU A 97 0.69 -21.62 -24.31
CA LEU A 97 1.78 -22.34 -24.93
C LEU A 97 1.74 -23.74 -24.32
N GLU A 98 1.59 -24.78 -25.15
CA GLU A 98 1.90 -26.13 -24.71
C GLU A 98 3.15 -26.00 -23.84
N PRO A 99 3.11 -26.46 -22.57
CA PRO A 99 4.25 -26.27 -21.67
C PRO A 99 5.43 -26.78 -22.48
N LEU A 100 6.38 -25.87 -22.77
CA LEU A 100 7.53 -26.17 -23.62
C LEU A 100 7.96 -27.57 -23.25
N THR A 101 7.72 -28.55 -24.12
CA THR A 101 8.22 -29.90 -23.90
C THR A 101 9.70 -29.67 -23.74
N LEU A 102 10.17 -29.90 -22.52
CA LEU A 102 11.47 -29.45 -22.06
C LEU A 102 12.55 -30.35 -22.67
N ASP A 103 12.67 -30.33 -24.00
CA ASP A 103 13.79 -30.91 -24.74
C ASP A 103 14.96 -29.91 -24.73
N GLY A 104 15.30 -29.46 -23.52
CA GLY A 104 16.52 -28.73 -23.18
C GLY A 104 17.22 -29.44 -22.02
N PRO A 105 18.56 -29.43 -21.94
CA PRO A 105 19.38 -30.32 -21.08
C PRO A 105 19.32 -30.01 -19.57
N TYR A 106 18.22 -29.43 -19.07
CA TYR A 106 18.10 -28.83 -17.74
C TYR A 106 17.22 -29.59 -16.75
N GLU A 107 16.35 -30.51 -17.21
CA GLU A 107 15.67 -31.46 -16.33
C GLU A 107 15.84 -32.88 -16.87
N ALA A 108 16.39 -33.77 -16.05
CA ALA A 108 16.44 -35.19 -16.33
C ALA A 108 15.79 -35.94 -15.16
N LEU A 109 14.72 -36.69 -15.43
CA LEU A 109 14.14 -37.63 -14.48
C LEU A 109 14.90 -38.95 -14.61
N THR A 110 15.58 -39.37 -13.55
CA THR A 110 16.36 -40.61 -13.52
C THR A 110 15.98 -41.44 -12.29
N GLN A 111 16.17 -42.76 -12.34
CA GLN A 111 15.98 -43.62 -11.18
C GLN A 111 17.28 -43.72 -10.39
N TRP A 112 17.27 -43.27 -9.13
CA TRP A 112 18.42 -43.39 -8.21
C TRP A 112 17.94 -44.13 -6.97
N GLY A 113 18.56 -45.28 -6.64
CA GLY A 113 18.22 -46.04 -5.42
C GLY A 113 16.78 -46.57 -5.32
N GLY A 114 15.98 -46.54 -6.40
CA GLY A 114 14.58 -46.99 -6.41
C GLY A 114 13.54 -45.86 -6.39
N GLU A 115 13.97 -44.61 -6.27
CA GLU A 115 13.11 -43.42 -6.28
C GLU A 115 13.32 -42.60 -7.57
N THR A 116 12.27 -41.90 -8.02
CA THR A 116 12.34 -41.04 -9.21
C THR A 116 12.95 -39.71 -8.79
N VAL A 117 14.17 -39.45 -9.23
CA VAL A 117 14.88 -38.21 -8.91
C VAL A 117 14.82 -37.23 -10.07
N LYS A 118 14.71 -35.94 -9.73
CA LYS A 118 14.74 -34.79 -10.62
C LYS A 118 16.12 -34.14 -10.54
N ILE A 119 16.87 -34.15 -11.64
CA ILE A 119 18.16 -33.44 -11.73
C ILE A 119 17.92 -32.07 -12.32
N VAL A 120 18.29 -31.01 -11.60
CA VAL A 120 18.16 -29.63 -12.05
C VAL A 120 19.49 -28.88 -11.99
N ARG A 121 19.70 -27.95 -12.92
CA ARG A 121 20.92 -27.11 -12.96
C ARG A 121 20.55 -25.64 -12.90
N MET A 122 21.20 -24.89 -12.00
CA MET A 122 20.98 -23.45 -11.86
C MET A 122 22.29 -22.70 -11.59
N GLU A 123 22.34 -21.43 -11.98
CA GLU A 123 23.48 -20.56 -11.72
C GLU A 123 23.37 -19.88 -10.36
N LYS A 124 24.40 -20.04 -9.52
CA LYS A 124 24.58 -19.30 -8.26
C LYS A 124 25.65 -18.24 -8.42
N ALA A 125 25.30 -16.98 -8.21
CA ALA A 125 26.29 -15.91 -8.12
C ALA A 125 27.09 -16.00 -6.80
N ARG A 126 28.33 -15.52 -6.82
CA ARG A 126 29.18 -15.48 -5.62
C ARG A 126 28.58 -14.54 -4.59
N ASP A 127 28.58 -14.95 -3.32
CA ASP A 127 28.08 -14.19 -2.16
C ASP A 127 26.59 -13.77 -2.24
N ILE A 128 25.84 -14.28 -3.22
CA ILE A 128 24.39 -14.04 -3.36
C ILE A 128 23.65 -15.34 -3.06
N PRO A 129 22.70 -15.35 -2.10
CA PRO A 129 21.90 -16.54 -1.83
C PRO A 129 21.00 -16.90 -3.02
N LEU A 130 20.67 -18.18 -3.16
CA LEU A 130 19.77 -18.66 -4.22
C LEU A 130 18.34 -18.12 -4.08
N GLY A 131 17.92 -17.78 -2.86
CA GLY A 131 16.53 -17.43 -2.55
C GLY A 131 15.64 -18.67 -2.37
N ALA A 132 16.13 -19.66 -1.64
CA ALA A 132 15.32 -20.78 -1.15
C ALA A 132 15.73 -21.10 0.29
N THR A 133 14.77 -21.44 1.13
CA THR A 133 15.05 -21.91 2.50
C THR A 133 14.86 -23.42 2.58
N VAL A 134 15.61 -24.06 3.47
CA VAL A 134 15.52 -25.50 3.74
C VAL A 134 15.11 -25.75 5.19
N ARG A 135 14.56 -26.93 5.46
CA ARG A 135 14.31 -27.43 6.81
C ARG A 135 14.73 -28.91 6.88
N ASN A 136 15.16 -29.36 8.06
CA ASN A 136 15.31 -30.79 8.29
C ASN A 136 13.93 -31.42 8.55
N ASP A 137 13.65 -32.51 7.85
CA ASP A 137 12.54 -33.43 8.13
C ASP A 137 13.13 -34.82 8.34
N MET A 138 13.25 -35.23 9.60
CA MET A 138 14.05 -36.40 10.00
C MET A 138 15.50 -36.27 9.48
N ASP A 139 15.98 -37.24 8.70
CA ASP A 139 17.31 -37.23 8.07
C ASP A 139 17.31 -36.55 6.68
N SER A 140 16.16 -36.06 6.21
CA SER A 140 16.02 -35.42 4.90
C SER A 140 16.13 -33.90 5.01
N VAL A 141 16.66 -33.28 3.97
CA VAL A 141 16.71 -31.82 3.83
C VAL A 141 15.67 -31.43 2.78
N VAL A 142 14.65 -30.68 3.19
CA VAL A 142 13.50 -30.37 2.33
C VAL A 142 13.42 -28.87 2.10
N ILE A 143 13.17 -28.47 0.86
CA ILE A 143 12.92 -27.07 0.51
C ILE A 143 11.63 -26.61 1.20
N SER A 144 11.74 -25.59 2.04
CA SER A 144 10.64 -25.06 2.83
C SER A 144 9.96 -23.86 2.22
N ARG A 145 10.71 -22.99 1.54
CA ARG A 145 10.18 -21.79 0.90
C ARG A 145 10.99 -21.42 -0.32
N ILE A 146 10.33 -20.89 -1.33
CA ILE A 146 10.98 -20.16 -2.43
C ILE A 146 10.83 -18.65 -2.22
N VAL A 147 11.95 -17.94 -2.22
CA VAL A 147 12.01 -16.50 -1.96
C VAL A 147 11.97 -15.72 -3.27
N LYS A 148 11.07 -14.74 -3.35
CA LYS A 148 10.89 -13.86 -4.50
C LYS A 148 12.14 -13.02 -4.76
N GLY A 149 12.49 -12.86 -6.04
CA GLY A 149 13.72 -12.16 -6.46
C GLY A 149 14.97 -13.03 -6.46
N GLY A 150 14.88 -14.29 -6.02
CA GLY A 150 15.99 -15.25 -6.02
C GLY A 150 16.26 -15.92 -7.37
N ALA A 151 17.44 -16.51 -7.51
CA ALA A 151 17.78 -17.36 -8.65
C ALA A 151 16.92 -18.64 -8.67
N ALA A 152 16.59 -19.18 -7.49
CA ALA A 152 15.70 -20.34 -7.33
C ALA A 152 14.33 -20.07 -7.94
N GLU A 153 13.71 -18.94 -7.60
CA GLU A 153 12.40 -18.55 -8.12
C GLU A 153 12.42 -18.31 -9.63
N ARG A 154 13.37 -17.50 -10.13
CA ARG A 154 13.51 -17.22 -11.57
C ARG A 154 13.73 -18.46 -12.42
N SER A 155 14.38 -19.48 -11.87
CA SER A 155 14.59 -20.74 -12.58
C SER A 155 13.31 -21.56 -12.71
N GLY A 156 12.38 -21.46 -11.75
CA GLY A 156 11.21 -22.32 -11.65
C GLY A 156 11.53 -23.81 -11.46
N LEU A 157 12.78 -24.16 -11.16
CA LEU A 157 13.23 -25.56 -11.10
C LEU A 157 13.05 -26.17 -9.70
N LEU A 158 13.08 -25.34 -8.66
CA LEU A 158 12.91 -25.72 -7.25
C LEU A 158 11.50 -25.43 -6.78
N HIS A 159 10.91 -26.38 -6.06
CA HIS A 159 9.58 -26.25 -5.48
C HIS A 159 9.60 -26.51 -3.98
N GLU A 160 8.66 -25.90 -3.26
CA GLU A 160 8.45 -26.19 -1.86
C GLU A 160 8.04 -27.65 -1.67
N GLY A 161 8.72 -28.34 -0.77
CA GLY A 161 8.53 -29.76 -0.51
C GLY A 161 9.44 -30.69 -1.32
N ASP A 162 10.29 -30.18 -2.22
CA ASP A 162 11.32 -30.98 -2.85
C ASP A 162 12.38 -31.42 -1.82
N GLU A 163 12.75 -32.69 -1.82
CA GLU A 163 13.82 -33.22 -0.97
C GLU A 163 15.17 -33.11 -1.70
N VAL A 164 16.18 -32.56 -1.04
CA VAL A 164 17.52 -32.38 -1.59
C VAL A 164 18.41 -33.56 -1.21
N LEU A 165 18.81 -34.36 -2.20
CA LEU A 165 19.70 -35.50 -2.02
C LEU A 165 21.17 -35.10 -2.16
N GLU A 166 21.51 -34.43 -3.26
CA GLU A 166 22.89 -34.04 -3.57
C GLU A 166 22.98 -32.67 -4.25
N ILE A 167 24.09 -31.95 -4.02
CA ILE A 167 24.44 -30.71 -4.71
C ILE A 167 25.89 -30.80 -5.20
N ASN A 168 26.10 -30.75 -6.53
CA ASN A 168 27.42 -30.94 -7.17
C ASN A 168 28.20 -32.17 -6.67
N GLY A 169 27.50 -33.27 -6.39
CA GLY A 169 28.08 -34.52 -5.89
C GLY A 169 28.40 -34.54 -4.39
N VAL A 170 28.02 -33.49 -3.65
CA VAL A 170 28.05 -33.50 -2.17
C VAL A 170 26.71 -34.03 -1.68
N GLU A 171 26.74 -35.10 -0.87
CA GLU A 171 25.56 -35.66 -0.22
C GLU A 171 25.02 -34.68 0.84
N ILE A 172 23.75 -34.31 0.67
CA ILE A 172 23.02 -33.38 1.55
C ILE A 172 22.16 -34.11 2.57
N ARG A 173 21.71 -35.33 2.22
CA ARG A 173 20.94 -36.17 3.15
C ARG A 173 21.75 -36.49 4.41
N GLY A 174 21.11 -36.43 5.57
CA GLY A 174 21.73 -36.63 6.88
C GLY A 174 22.50 -35.41 7.41
N LYS A 175 22.61 -34.32 6.64
CA LYS A 175 23.20 -33.06 7.11
C LYS A 175 22.18 -32.18 7.82
N ASP A 176 22.65 -31.46 8.83
CA ASP A 176 21.87 -30.41 9.48
C ASP A 176 21.77 -29.17 8.56
N VAL A 177 20.66 -28.42 8.66
CA VAL A 177 20.44 -27.21 7.84
C VAL A 177 21.55 -26.19 7.97
N ASN A 178 22.23 -26.10 9.12
CA ASN A 178 23.36 -25.18 9.30
C ASN A 178 24.57 -25.61 8.46
N GLU A 179 24.85 -26.91 8.37
CA GLU A 179 25.91 -27.41 7.49
C GLU A 179 25.57 -27.15 6.02
N VAL A 180 24.30 -27.34 5.64
CA VAL A 180 23.84 -27.08 4.27
C VAL A 180 23.97 -25.59 3.93
N PHE A 181 23.67 -24.70 4.87
CA PHE A 181 23.86 -23.26 4.73
C PHE A 181 25.34 -22.92 4.48
N ASP A 182 26.26 -23.46 5.29
CA ASP A 182 27.70 -23.22 5.14
C ASP A 182 28.24 -23.74 3.80
N ILE A 183 27.83 -24.95 3.40
CA ILE A 183 28.21 -25.54 2.11
C ILE A 183 27.75 -24.64 0.96
N LEU A 184 26.47 -24.24 0.94
CA LEU A 184 25.92 -23.40 -0.12
C LEU A 184 26.51 -21.99 -0.12
N ALA A 185 26.93 -21.46 1.03
CA ALA A 185 27.58 -20.15 1.12
C ALA A 185 28.89 -20.11 0.31
N GLU A 186 29.71 -21.17 0.39
CA GLU A 186 31.00 -21.27 -0.31
C GLU A 186 30.87 -21.61 -1.81
N MET A 187 29.76 -22.23 -2.22
CA MET A 187 29.55 -22.65 -3.60
C MET A 187 29.14 -21.48 -4.51
N HIS A 188 29.60 -21.50 -5.77
CA HIS A 188 29.21 -20.53 -6.80
C HIS A 188 29.33 -21.13 -8.21
N GLY A 189 28.72 -20.50 -9.21
CA GLY A 189 28.62 -21.01 -10.58
C GLY A 189 27.46 -21.98 -10.74
N THR A 190 27.56 -22.90 -11.71
CA THR A 190 26.52 -23.89 -11.96
C THR A 190 26.41 -24.90 -10.81
N LEU A 191 25.25 -24.94 -10.17
CA LEU A 191 24.87 -25.93 -9.17
C LEU A 191 23.94 -26.96 -9.81
N THR A 192 24.32 -28.23 -9.68
CA THR A 192 23.52 -29.39 -10.08
C THR A 192 22.91 -29.99 -8.82
N PHE A 193 21.59 -29.94 -8.73
CA PHE A 193 20.81 -30.53 -7.64
C PHE A 193 20.24 -31.87 -8.09
N ILE A 194 20.26 -32.85 -7.19
CA ILE A 194 19.50 -34.10 -7.31
C ILE A 194 18.40 -34.05 -6.27
N LEU A 195 17.15 -34.06 -6.72
CA LEU A 195 15.97 -33.82 -5.88
C LEU A 195 14.99 -34.98 -5.96
N ILE A 196 14.24 -35.24 -4.89
CA ILE A 196 12.99 -35.99 -4.98
C ILE A 196 11.86 -34.95 -5.10
N PRO A 197 11.13 -34.90 -6.23
CA PRO A 197 10.12 -33.88 -6.44
C PRO A 197 8.96 -34.04 -5.46
N SER A 198 8.44 -32.92 -4.96
CA SER A 198 7.29 -32.95 -4.06
C SER A 198 6.05 -33.52 -4.75
N SER A 199 5.26 -34.32 -4.00
CA SER A 199 3.93 -34.75 -4.45
C SER A 199 2.85 -33.67 -4.23
N GLN A 200 3.23 -32.47 -3.79
CA GLN A 200 2.29 -31.38 -3.54
C GLN A 200 1.81 -30.76 -4.85
N ASN A 201 0.57 -31.03 -5.23
CA ASN A 201 -0.12 -30.31 -6.30
C ASN A 201 -0.45 -28.88 -5.81
N LYS A 202 0.44 -27.92 -6.10
CA LYS A 202 0.08 -26.51 -5.97
C LYS A 202 -0.92 -26.14 -7.07
N PRO A 203 -1.95 -25.32 -6.76
CA PRO A 203 -2.80 -24.75 -7.79
C PRO A 203 -1.94 -23.94 -8.78
N PRO A 204 -2.38 -23.80 -10.04
CA PRO A 204 -1.67 -23.00 -11.03
C PRO A 204 -1.43 -21.58 -10.48
N PRO A 205 -0.28 -20.95 -10.79
CA PRO A 205 0.08 -19.65 -10.24
C PRO A 205 -1.03 -18.64 -10.56
N ILE A 206 -1.66 -18.11 -9.51
CA ILE A 206 -2.59 -16.98 -9.63
C ILE A 206 -1.74 -15.78 -10.02
N LYS A 207 -2.21 -14.96 -10.97
CA LYS A 207 -1.51 -13.73 -11.40
C LYS A 207 -1.08 -12.92 -10.17
N GLU A 208 0.23 -12.71 -10.06
CA GLU A 208 0.85 -12.01 -8.95
C GLU A 208 0.42 -10.54 -8.97
N THR A 209 -0.43 -10.15 -8.03
CA THR A 209 -0.79 -8.75 -7.82
C THR A 209 0.01 -8.23 -6.64
N VAL A 210 0.99 -7.37 -6.92
CA VAL A 210 1.70 -6.63 -5.88
C VAL A 210 0.71 -5.77 -5.12
N VAL A 211 0.71 -5.88 -3.80
CA VAL A 211 -0.13 -5.06 -2.92
C VAL A 211 0.76 -4.12 -2.13
N HIS A 212 0.52 -2.82 -2.23
CA HIS A 212 1.26 -1.84 -1.45
C HIS A 212 0.51 -1.59 -0.14
N VAL A 213 1.21 -1.64 0.99
CA VAL A 213 0.62 -1.43 2.30
C VAL A 213 1.45 -0.46 3.13
N LYS A 214 0.81 0.32 4.00
CA LYS A 214 1.46 1.11 5.04
C LYS A 214 1.40 0.33 6.35
N ALA A 215 2.55 0.18 7.01
CA ALA A 215 2.63 -0.44 8.32
C ALA A 215 2.18 0.53 9.42
N HIS A 216 1.30 0.08 10.32
CA HIS A 216 0.81 0.87 11.46
C HIS A 216 1.43 0.46 12.81
N PHE A 217 2.47 -0.37 12.77
CA PHE A 217 3.22 -0.87 13.92
C PHE A 217 4.70 -1.04 13.55
N ASP A 218 5.56 -1.15 14.57
CA ASP A 218 6.99 -1.44 14.41
C ASP A 218 7.23 -2.96 14.45
N TYR A 219 8.15 -3.44 13.62
CA TYR A 219 8.53 -4.84 13.59
C TYR A 219 10.05 -5.00 13.49
N ASP A 220 10.61 -5.65 14.52
CA ASP A 220 12.00 -6.10 14.53
C ASP A 220 12.03 -7.65 14.48
N PRO A 221 12.50 -8.25 13.37
CA PRO A 221 12.61 -9.70 13.26
C PRO A 221 13.63 -10.30 14.23
N SER A 222 14.55 -9.51 14.79
CA SER A 222 15.52 -9.99 15.77
C SER A 222 14.89 -10.25 17.15
N ASP A 223 13.76 -9.62 17.45
CA ASP A 223 13.01 -9.86 18.68
C ASP A 223 11.93 -10.95 18.51
N ASP A 224 11.75 -11.49 17.30
CA ASP A 224 10.70 -12.44 16.99
C ASP A 224 11.19 -13.90 17.06
N PRO A 225 10.75 -14.72 18.03
CA PRO A 225 11.09 -16.13 18.08
C PRO A 225 10.31 -16.99 17.07
N TYR A 226 9.28 -16.45 16.43
CA TYR A 226 8.41 -17.16 15.49
C TYR A 226 8.79 -16.97 14.03
N VAL A 227 9.76 -16.09 13.73
CA VAL A 227 10.23 -15.86 12.36
C VAL A 227 10.86 -17.16 11.81
N PRO A 228 10.42 -17.68 10.64
CA PRO A 228 10.89 -18.97 10.14
C PRO A 228 12.37 -18.99 9.77
N CYS A 229 12.87 -17.86 9.27
CA CYS A 229 14.27 -17.66 8.90
C CYS A 229 14.62 -16.22 9.24
N ARG A 230 15.51 -16.04 10.22
CA ARG A 230 15.81 -14.76 10.84
C ARG A 230 16.59 -13.84 9.89
N GLU A 231 17.40 -14.44 9.01
CA GLU A 231 18.19 -13.80 7.96
C GLU A 231 17.30 -13.17 6.87
N LEU A 232 16.10 -13.70 6.66
CA LEU A 232 15.11 -13.15 5.72
C LEU A 232 14.16 -12.17 6.39
N GLY A 233 14.19 -12.00 7.71
CA GLY A 233 13.28 -11.08 8.40
C GLY A 233 13.45 -9.65 7.90
N LEU A 234 12.36 -9.03 7.45
CA LEU A 234 12.37 -7.63 7.02
C LEU A 234 11.95 -6.73 8.18
N CYS A 235 12.88 -5.90 8.68
CA CYS A 235 12.56 -4.89 9.70
C CYS A 235 11.86 -3.67 9.08
N PHE A 236 10.90 -3.09 9.82
CA PHE A 236 10.22 -1.86 9.41
C PHE A 236 9.66 -1.11 10.61
N GLN A 237 9.40 0.17 10.41
CA GLN A 237 8.80 1.07 11.39
C GLN A 237 7.38 1.45 10.98
N LYS A 238 6.60 1.90 11.97
CA LYS A 238 5.29 2.50 11.76
C LYS A 238 5.40 3.66 10.77
N GLY A 239 4.67 3.56 9.67
CA GLY A 239 4.65 4.55 8.59
C GLY A 239 5.34 4.08 7.31
N ASP A 240 6.19 3.05 7.38
CA ASP A 240 6.87 2.50 6.22
C ASP A 240 5.87 1.90 5.22
N ILE A 241 6.21 2.03 3.93
CA ILE A 241 5.48 1.40 2.84
C ILE A 241 6.16 0.08 2.49
N LEU A 242 5.36 -0.98 2.44
CA LEU A 242 5.79 -2.32 2.08
C LEU A 242 5.12 -2.74 0.77
N HIS A 243 5.90 -3.31 -0.13
CA HIS A 243 5.45 -3.89 -1.39
C HIS A 243 5.32 -5.38 -1.21
N ILE A 244 4.10 -5.85 -0.92
CA ILE A 244 3.81 -7.27 -0.70
C ILE A 244 3.75 -7.97 -2.05
N ILE A 245 4.71 -8.87 -2.30
CA ILE A 245 4.86 -9.59 -3.57
C ILE A 245 4.21 -10.97 -3.52
N SER A 246 4.22 -11.63 -2.36
CA SER A 246 3.53 -12.92 -2.15
C SER A 246 2.88 -12.98 -0.78
N GLN A 247 1.66 -13.51 -0.77
CA GLN A 247 0.86 -13.81 0.43
C GLN A 247 0.51 -15.32 0.51
N ASP A 248 1.28 -16.17 -0.17
CA ASP A 248 1.01 -17.62 -0.26
C ASP A 248 1.02 -18.29 1.12
N ASP A 249 1.92 -17.83 2.01
CA ASP A 249 1.85 -18.15 3.43
C ASP A 249 1.03 -17.08 4.17
N PRO A 250 -0.11 -17.43 4.79
CA PRO A 250 -0.96 -16.47 5.49
C PRO A 250 -0.31 -15.82 6.72
N ASN A 251 0.74 -16.43 7.29
CA ASN A 251 1.42 -15.94 8.49
C ASN A 251 2.69 -15.14 8.16
N TRP A 252 3.34 -15.42 7.03
CA TRP A 252 4.62 -14.82 6.65
C TRP A 252 4.61 -14.41 5.18
N TRP A 253 4.36 -13.13 4.95
CA TRP A 253 4.33 -12.55 3.61
C TRP A 253 5.74 -12.21 3.14
N GLN A 254 5.93 -12.24 1.82
CA GLN A 254 7.17 -11.79 1.19
C GLN A 254 6.99 -10.37 0.67
N ALA A 255 7.88 -9.47 1.09
CA ALA A 255 7.77 -8.06 0.77
C ALA A 255 9.13 -7.40 0.54
N TYR A 256 9.10 -6.25 -0.14
CA TYR A 256 10.18 -5.27 -0.14
C TYR A 256 9.74 -4.03 0.62
N ARG A 257 10.69 -3.32 1.22
CA ARG A 257 10.44 -2.01 1.83
C ARG A 257 10.71 -0.91 0.79
N ASP A 258 9.76 0.00 0.65
CA ASP A 258 9.90 1.17 -0.22
C ASP A 258 11.17 1.97 0.14
N GLY A 259 12.00 2.29 -0.85
CA GLY A 259 13.27 2.99 -0.66
C GLY A 259 14.50 2.11 -0.34
N ASP A 260 14.38 0.78 -0.32
CA ASP A 260 15.50 -0.15 -0.07
C ASP A 260 15.85 -1.05 -1.27
N GLU A 261 15.45 -0.63 -2.48
CA GLU A 261 15.53 -1.42 -3.72
C GLU A 261 16.97 -1.87 -4.07
N ASP A 262 17.97 -1.06 -3.76
CA ASP A 262 19.37 -1.34 -4.11
C ASP A 262 20.08 -2.31 -3.15
N ASN A 263 19.57 -2.50 -1.94
CA ASN A 263 20.25 -3.30 -0.90
C ASN A 263 19.67 -4.72 -0.74
N GLN A 264 18.45 -4.97 -1.26
CA GLN A 264 17.74 -6.23 -1.05
C GLN A 264 17.34 -6.88 -2.38
N PRO A 265 18.19 -7.77 -2.95
CA PRO A 265 17.80 -8.52 -4.15
C PRO A 265 16.70 -9.57 -3.87
N LEU A 266 16.55 -9.98 -2.61
CA LEU A 266 15.57 -10.97 -2.17
C LEU A 266 14.47 -10.27 -1.36
N ALA A 267 13.23 -10.73 -1.55
CA ALA A 267 12.13 -10.30 -0.69
C ALA A 267 12.35 -10.78 0.75
N GLY A 268 12.03 -9.94 1.72
CA GLY A 268 12.09 -10.30 3.13
C GLY A 268 10.73 -10.75 3.67
N LEU A 269 10.76 -11.39 4.83
CA LEU A 269 9.59 -11.93 5.52
C LEU A 269 9.02 -10.89 6.48
N VAL A 270 7.72 -10.64 6.34
CA VAL A 270 6.94 -9.78 7.25
C VAL A 270 5.75 -10.56 7.82
N PRO A 271 5.30 -10.26 9.06
CA PRO A 271 4.13 -10.91 9.63
C PRO A 271 2.89 -10.65 8.77
N GLY A 272 2.14 -11.69 8.46
CA GLY A 272 0.86 -11.57 7.77
C GLY A 272 -0.20 -10.88 8.62
N LYS A 273 -1.17 -10.22 7.99
CA LYS A 273 -2.17 -9.38 8.70
C LYS A 273 -2.93 -10.14 9.79
N SER A 274 -3.46 -11.32 9.49
CA SER A 274 -4.19 -12.14 10.48
C SER A 274 -3.28 -12.61 11.61
N PHE A 275 -2.02 -12.94 11.29
CA PHE A 275 -1.04 -13.36 12.29
C PHE A 275 -0.68 -12.19 13.22
N GLN A 276 -0.47 -10.99 12.69
CA GLN A 276 -0.25 -9.79 13.49
C GLN A 276 -1.45 -9.46 14.38
N GLN A 277 -2.68 -9.57 13.86
CA GLN A 277 -3.89 -9.39 14.67
C GLN A 277 -3.94 -10.36 15.86
N GLN A 278 -3.58 -11.62 15.63
CA GLN A 278 -3.52 -12.63 16.68
C GLN A 278 -2.44 -12.31 17.73
N ARG A 279 -1.27 -11.82 17.31
CA ARG A 279 -0.18 -11.43 18.22
C ARG A 279 -0.59 -10.29 19.14
N GLU A 280 -1.20 -9.24 18.59
CA GLU A 280 -1.66 -8.09 19.39
C GLU A 280 -2.81 -8.47 20.32
N ALA A 281 -3.78 -9.27 19.86
CA ALA A 281 -4.85 -9.77 20.71
C ALA A 281 -4.31 -10.61 21.90
N MET A 282 -3.26 -11.41 21.68
CA MET A 282 -2.61 -12.16 22.76
C MET A 282 -1.89 -11.24 23.75
N LYS A 283 -1.16 -10.21 23.27
CA LYS A 283 -0.50 -9.22 24.13
C LYS A 283 -1.50 -8.51 25.05
N GLN A 284 -2.61 -8.03 24.50
CA GLN A 284 -3.66 -7.35 25.27
C GLN A 284 -4.20 -8.25 26.40
N THR A 285 -4.47 -9.53 26.13
CA THR A 285 -4.94 -10.46 27.18
C THR A 285 -3.92 -10.71 28.29
N ILE A 286 -2.62 -10.65 27.97
CA ILE A 286 -1.54 -10.84 28.95
C ILE A 286 -1.33 -9.56 29.79
N GLU A 287 -1.53 -8.39 29.20
CA GLU A 287 -1.45 -7.10 29.90
C GLU A 287 -2.64 -6.88 30.84
N GLU A 288 -3.85 -7.28 30.42
CA GLU A 288 -5.03 -7.28 31.30
C GLU A 288 -4.85 -8.18 32.54
N ASP A 289 -4.16 -9.32 32.40
CA ASP A 289 -3.83 -10.22 33.51
C ASP A 289 -2.69 -9.68 34.43
N LYS A 290 -1.99 -8.62 34.02
CA LYS A 290 -0.88 -8.00 34.78
C LYS A 290 -1.28 -6.76 35.58
N GLU A 291 -2.52 -6.27 35.48
CA GLU A 291 -3.01 -5.19 36.34
C GLU A 291 -2.99 -5.65 37.82
N PRO A 292 -2.17 -5.03 38.70
CA PRO A 292 -2.08 -5.45 40.09
C PRO A 292 -3.33 -5.02 40.86
N GLU A 293 -3.97 -5.97 41.55
CA GLU A 293 -5.01 -5.71 42.54
C GLU A 293 -4.59 -4.56 43.48
N LYS A 294 -5.20 -3.38 43.31
CA LYS A 294 -5.07 -2.30 44.28
C LYS A 294 -5.66 -2.77 45.62
N SER A 295 -4.79 -2.88 46.62
CA SER A 295 -5.13 -3.26 47.98
C SER A 295 -6.06 -2.24 48.67
N GLY A 296 -7.14 -2.72 49.31
CA GLY A 296 -8.05 -1.86 50.07
C GLY A 296 -9.35 -2.48 50.61
N LYS A 297 -9.26 -3.57 51.37
CA LYS A 297 -10.20 -4.12 52.40
C LYS A 297 -11.74 -3.85 52.36
N LEU A 298 -12.47 -4.98 52.31
CA LEU A 298 -13.65 -5.42 53.10
C LEU A 298 -15.08 -4.90 52.77
N TRP A 299 -15.92 -5.72 52.10
CA TRP A 299 -17.05 -6.50 52.67
C TRP A 299 -17.83 -7.32 51.62
N CYS A 300 -18.44 -8.40 52.09
CA CYS A 300 -19.01 -9.55 51.40
C CYS A 300 -20.11 -9.29 50.35
N ALA A 301 -20.09 -10.02 49.22
CA ALA A 301 -21.23 -10.81 48.73
C ALA A 301 -20.80 -11.76 47.60
N LYS A 302 -20.90 -13.07 47.85
CA LYS A 302 -20.79 -14.16 46.87
C LYS A 302 -21.82 -13.97 45.75
N LYS A 303 -21.38 -13.88 44.48
CA LYS A 303 -22.16 -14.34 43.31
C LYS A 303 -21.24 -14.90 42.22
N ASN A 304 -21.21 -16.23 42.16
CA ASN A 304 -20.94 -17.14 41.04
C ASN A 304 -20.07 -16.65 39.86
N LYS A 305 -18.82 -17.12 39.82
CA LYS A 305 -17.99 -17.21 38.60
C LYS A 305 -18.69 -18.12 37.58
N LYS A 306 -19.37 -17.55 36.58
CA LYS A 306 -19.52 -18.23 35.28
C LYS A 306 -18.18 -18.13 34.56
N LYS A 307 -17.50 -19.27 34.40
CA LYS A 307 -16.39 -19.41 33.44
C LYS A 307 -16.89 -18.92 32.07
N ARG A 308 -16.51 -17.70 31.66
CA ARG A 308 -16.70 -17.27 30.26
C ARG A 308 -15.75 -18.13 29.44
N LYS A 309 -16.33 -18.96 28.57
CA LYS A 309 -15.63 -19.75 27.55
C LYS A 309 -14.76 -18.81 26.71
N LYS A 310 -13.57 -19.29 26.34
CA LYS A 310 -12.71 -18.74 25.29
C LYS A 310 -13.58 -18.32 24.10
N LEU A 311 -13.73 -17.01 23.90
CA LEU A 311 -14.39 -16.46 22.71
C LEU A 311 -13.33 -16.48 21.60
N LEU A 312 -13.46 -17.46 20.71
CA LEU A 312 -12.89 -17.39 19.37
C LEU A 312 -13.49 -16.15 18.69
N TYR A 313 -12.61 -15.28 18.22
CA TYR A 313 -12.95 -14.05 17.51
C TYR A 313 -13.76 -14.42 16.26
N ASN A 314 -15.04 -14.03 16.24
CA ASN A 314 -15.93 -14.23 15.10
C ASN A 314 -15.94 -12.92 14.31
N VAL A 315 -15.43 -12.93 13.08
CA VAL A 315 -15.16 -11.76 12.20
C VAL A 315 -16.44 -11.06 11.71
N LYS A 316 -17.63 -11.46 12.16
CA LYS A 316 -18.89 -10.90 11.69
C LYS A 316 -19.77 -10.53 12.88
N GLN A 317 -20.03 -9.22 13.02
CA GLN A 317 -20.82 -8.51 14.03
C GLN A 317 -20.01 -7.97 15.21
N ASN A 318 -19.56 -6.72 15.08
CA ASN A 318 -19.62 -5.78 16.18
C ASN A 318 -19.68 -4.34 15.62
N ASP A 319 -20.88 -3.75 15.70
CA ASP A 319 -21.17 -2.31 15.54
C ASP A 319 -20.93 -1.58 16.88
N ASP A 320 -19.81 -1.89 17.56
CA ASP A 320 -19.42 -1.20 18.79
C ASP A 320 -18.28 -0.23 18.46
N TYR A 321 -18.62 1.06 18.41
CA TYR A 321 -17.85 2.16 17.81
C TYR A 321 -16.53 2.54 18.53
N ASP A 322 -16.00 1.67 19.40
CA ASP A 322 -14.78 1.93 20.17
C ASP A 322 -13.97 0.66 20.51
N SER A 323 -14.16 -0.44 19.77
CA SER A 323 -13.14 -1.51 19.80
C SER A 323 -11.88 -0.97 19.15
N GLU A 324 -10.81 -0.78 19.92
CA GLU A 324 -9.48 -0.41 19.42
C GLU A 324 -9.15 -1.24 18.18
N GLU A 325 -9.21 -0.60 17.01
CA GLU A 325 -8.89 -1.26 15.75
C GLU A 325 -7.44 -1.70 15.83
N ILE A 326 -7.20 -3.01 15.79
CA ILE A 326 -5.84 -3.56 15.88
C ILE A 326 -5.04 -3.04 14.69
N LEU A 327 -4.12 -2.13 14.98
CA LEU A 327 -3.24 -1.50 14.01
C LEU A 327 -2.32 -2.56 13.38
N THR A 328 -2.51 -2.81 12.10
CA THR A 328 -1.73 -3.78 11.32
C THR A 328 -1.20 -3.13 10.05
N TYR A 329 -1.89 -3.36 8.93
CA TYR A 329 -1.56 -2.80 7.63
C TYR A 329 -2.78 -2.15 6.99
N GLU A 330 -2.57 -0.97 6.40
CA GLU A 330 -3.54 -0.28 5.55
C GLU A 330 -3.09 -0.39 4.09
N GLU A 331 -3.98 -0.80 3.19
CA GLU A 331 -3.67 -0.90 1.77
C GLU A 331 -3.56 0.49 1.14
N MET A 332 -2.51 0.72 0.36
CA MET A 332 -2.16 2.01 -0.21
C MET A 332 -2.08 1.96 -1.74
N ALA A 333 -2.35 3.10 -2.35
CA ALA A 333 -2.16 3.32 -3.77
C ALA A 333 -1.57 4.71 -4.02
N LEU A 334 -0.79 4.85 -5.09
CA LEU A 334 -0.26 6.16 -5.49
C LEU A 334 -1.36 7.02 -6.09
N TYR A 335 -1.52 8.23 -5.54
CA TYR A 335 -2.46 9.22 -6.05
C TYR A 335 -1.73 10.49 -6.47
N HIS A 336 -1.96 10.87 -7.74
CA HIS A 336 -1.49 12.13 -8.30
C HIS A 336 -2.54 13.20 -8.08
N GLN A 337 -2.16 14.32 -7.46
CA GLN A 337 -3.06 15.45 -7.27
C GLN A 337 -3.40 16.09 -8.64
N PRO A 338 -4.68 16.14 -9.04
CA PRO A 338 -5.06 16.80 -10.28
C PRO A 338 -4.80 18.32 -10.21
N ALA A 339 -4.39 18.92 -11.33
CA ALA A 339 -4.10 20.35 -11.40
C ALA A 339 -5.31 21.23 -11.02
N ASN A 340 -6.53 20.79 -11.35
CA ASN A 340 -7.78 21.48 -11.08
C ASN A 340 -8.49 21.04 -9.78
N ARG A 341 -7.97 20.03 -9.07
CA ARG A 341 -8.57 19.50 -7.84
C ARG A 341 -7.49 19.29 -6.77
N LYS A 342 -7.22 20.36 -6.03
CA LYS A 342 -6.22 20.34 -4.96
C LYS A 342 -6.76 19.64 -3.71
N ARG A 343 -5.92 18.80 -3.08
CA ARG A 343 -6.26 18.13 -1.82
C ARG A 343 -6.37 19.18 -0.70
N PRO A 344 -7.34 19.04 0.23
CA PRO A 344 -7.39 19.90 1.40
C PRO A 344 -6.24 19.56 2.34
N ILE A 345 -5.57 20.59 2.87
CA ILE A 345 -4.52 20.45 3.87
C ILE A 345 -5.17 20.59 5.24
N ALA A 346 -5.16 19.49 6.00
CA ALA A 346 -5.64 19.46 7.37
C ALA A 346 -4.45 19.58 8.31
N LEU A 347 -4.35 20.72 8.99
CA LEU A 347 -3.41 20.88 10.08
C LEU A 347 -4.07 20.33 11.34
N ILE A 348 -3.31 19.52 12.07
CA ILE A 348 -3.68 19.00 13.40
C ILE A 348 -2.53 19.26 14.38
N GLY A 349 -2.82 19.42 15.65
CA GLY A 349 -1.82 19.70 16.67
C GLY A 349 -2.47 20.18 17.97
N PRO A 350 -1.73 20.19 19.08
CA PRO A 350 -2.25 20.74 20.32
C PRO A 350 -2.56 22.23 20.18
N PRO A 351 -3.43 22.77 21.05
CA PRO A 351 -3.65 24.21 21.11
C PRO A 351 -2.33 24.94 21.42
N ASN A 352 -2.16 26.14 20.87
CA ASN A 352 -0.99 26.99 21.06
C ASN A 352 0.35 26.45 20.49
N CYS A 353 0.32 25.46 19.59
CA CYS A 353 1.51 25.01 18.85
C CYS A 353 1.79 25.80 17.55
N GLY A 354 1.16 26.97 17.36
CA GLY A 354 1.36 27.85 16.20
C GLY A 354 0.62 27.41 14.92
N GLN A 355 -0.30 26.44 15.02
CA GLN A 355 -1.08 25.96 13.89
C GLN A 355 -1.92 27.06 13.21
N ASN A 356 -2.61 27.87 14.02
CA ASN A 356 -3.43 28.97 13.51
C ASN A 356 -2.57 30.06 12.87
N ASP A 357 -1.42 30.35 13.45
CA ASP A 357 -0.46 31.33 12.91
C ASP A 357 0.06 30.89 11.53
N LEU A 358 0.46 29.62 11.39
CA LEU A 358 0.87 29.04 10.11
C LEU A 358 -0.26 29.12 9.07
N ARG A 359 -1.49 28.77 9.46
CA ARG A 359 -2.67 28.88 8.57
C ARG A 359 -2.91 30.33 8.12
N GLN A 360 -2.94 31.29 9.05
CA GLN A 360 -3.17 32.71 8.72
C GLN A 360 -2.06 33.26 7.84
N ARG A 361 -0.82 32.83 8.07
CA ARG A 361 0.32 33.20 7.24
C ARG A 361 0.18 32.69 5.81
N LEU A 362 -0.25 31.45 5.59
CA LEU A 362 -0.52 30.93 4.25
C LEU A 362 -1.66 31.66 3.53
N LEU A 363 -2.75 31.95 4.26
CA LEU A 363 -3.91 32.68 3.71
C LEU A 363 -3.56 34.11 3.29
N SER A 364 -2.70 34.78 4.05
CA SER A 364 -2.28 36.16 3.78
C SER A 364 -1.15 36.27 2.76
N SER A 365 -0.22 35.31 2.73
CA SER A 365 0.93 35.35 1.82
C SER A 365 0.57 34.96 0.39
N GLN A 366 -0.36 34.02 0.20
CA GLN A 366 -0.73 33.48 -1.11
C GLN A 366 -2.27 33.29 -1.22
N PRO A 367 -3.05 34.38 -1.20
CA PRO A 367 -4.52 34.33 -1.20
C PRO A 367 -5.13 33.75 -2.48
N ASP A 368 -4.37 33.74 -3.58
CA ASP A 368 -4.81 33.16 -4.85
C ASP A 368 -4.72 31.63 -4.83
N ARG A 369 -3.79 31.06 -4.05
CA ARG A 369 -3.57 29.61 -3.95
C ARG A 369 -4.36 28.97 -2.82
N PHE A 370 -4.46 29.65 -1.67
CA PHE A 370 -5.08 29.11 -0.47
C PHE A 370 -6.44 29.74 -0.16
N GLY A 371 -7.30 28.97 0.50
CA GLY A 371 -8.56 29.47 1.05
C GLY A 371 -8.97 28.71 2.30
N GLY A 372 -9.79 29.34 3.14
CA GLY A 372 -10.49 28.66 4.23
C GLY A 372 -11.89 28.26 3.79
N ALA A 373 -12.33 27.06 4.16
CA ALA A 373 -13.73 26.68 4.00
C ALA A 373 -14.62 27.60 4.87
N VAL A 374 -15.75 28.05 4.31
CA VAL A 374 -16.70 28.92 5.03
C VAL A 374 -17.49 28.07 6.03
N PRO A 375 -17.33 28.28 7.35
CA PRO A 375 -18.01 27.49 8.36
C PRO A 375 -19.47 27.94 8.54
N HIS A 376 -20.27 27.09 9.17
CA HIS A 376 -21.64 27.37 9.58
C HIS A 376 -21.66 27.88 11.02
N THR A 377 -22.60 28.77 11.34
CA THR A 377 -22.83 29.20 12.72
C THR A 377 -24.29 29.47 13.01
N THR A 378 -24.70 29.21 14.25
CA THR A 378 -26.03 29.61 14.77
C THR A 378 -26.06 31.02 15.35
N ARG A 379 -24.90 31.70 15.42
CA ARG A 379 -24.81 33.07 15.90
C ARG A 379 -25.49 34.02 14.91
N ASN A 380 -26.12 35.07 15.41
CA ASN A 380 -26.61 36.14 14.54
C ASN A 380 -25.45 36.87 13.84
N ARG A 381 -25.65 37.17 12.56
CA ARG A 381 -24.73 37.95 11.72
C ARG A 381 -24.52 39.36 12.30
N ARG A 382 -23.26 39.81 12.39
CA ARG A 382 -22.92 41.21 12.71
C ARG A 382 -22.97 42.08 11.45
N ASP A 383 -23.08 43.39 11.62
CA ASP A 383 -23.27 44.34 10.51
C ASP A 383 -22.14 44.32 9.47
N VAL A 384 -20.90 44.05 9.89
CA VAL A 384 -19.72 43.96 9.01
C VAL A 384 -19.53 42.59 8.34
N GLU A 385 -20.34 41.60 8.72
CA GLU A 385 -20.20 40.21 8.27
C GLU A 385 -21.13 39.92 7.08
N VAL A 386 -20.63 39.14 6.12
CA VAL A 386 -21.31 38.75 4.90
C VAL A 386 -21.57 37.25 4.92
N SER A 387 -22.84 36.88 4.74
CA SER A 387 -23.26 35.48 4.64
C SER A 387 -22.67 34.82 3.41
N GLY A 388 -22.11 33.62 3.56
CA GLY A 388 -21.45 32.87 2.48
C GLY A 388 -20.01 33.28 2.19
N ARG A 389 -19.48 34.30 2.90
CA ARG A 389 -18.05 34.62 2.92
C ARG A 389 -17.44 34.39 4.29
N ASP A 390 -18.05 34.99 5.32
CA ASP A 390 -17.52 34.93 6.68
C ASP A 390 -18.07 33.70 7.40
N TYR A 391 -19.40 33.50 7.34
CA TYR A 391 -20.08 32.30 7.83
C TYR A 391 -21.32 32.00 6.98
N HIS A 392 -21.78 30.75 7.02
CA HIS A 392 -23.17 30.39 6.74
C HIS A 392 -24.00 30.54 8.01
N PHE A 393 -24.76 31.61 8.10
CA PHE A 393 -25.63 31.90 9.24
C PHE A 393 -26.91 31.07 9.13
N VAL A 394 -27.08 30.10 10.03
CA VAL A 394 -28.19 29.14 10.01
C VAL A 394 -28.93 29.12 11.35
N SER A 395 -30.16 28.62 11.38
CA SER A 395 -30.86 28.41 12.66
C SER A 395 -30.25 27.22 13.41
N ARG A 396 -30.39 27.19 14.74
CA ARG A 396 -29.96 26.03 15.55
C ARG A 396 -30.65 24.73 15.09
N GLN A 397 -31.94 24.79 14.75
CA GLN A 397 -32.67 23.64 14.20
C GLN A 397 -32.06 23.11 12.90
N ALA A 398 -31.68 23.99 11.97
CA ALA A 398 -31.05 23.58 10.72
C ALA A 398 -29.64 22.99 10.98
N PHE A 399 -28.87 23.61 11.87
CA PHE A 399 -27.56 23.10 12.27
C PHE A 399 -27.66 21.69 12.88
N ASP A 400 -28.59 21.46 13.81
CA ASP A 400 -28.79 20.17 14.48
C ASP A 400 -29.24 19.08 13.49
N MET A 401 -30.08 19.46 12.50
CA MET A 401 -30.45 18.58 11.39
C MET A 401 -29.24 18.17 10.56
N ASP A 402 -28.41 19.13 10.15
CA ASP A 402 -27.22 18.86 9.34
C ASP A 402 -26.15 18.06 10.12
N ALA A 403 -26.03 18.29 11.43
CA ALA A 403 -25.18 17.51 12.32
C ALA A 403 -25.64 16.07 12.44
N THR A 404 -26.94 15.84 12.65
CA THR A 404 -27.53 14.50 12.73
C THR A 404 -27.42 13.75 11.39
N ALA A 405 -27.46 14.48 10.27
CA ALA A 405 -27.24 13.94 8.94
C ALA A 405 -25.75 13.68 8.60
N GLY A 406 -24.82 13.93 9.52
CA GLY A 406 -23.39 13.67 9.31
C GLY A 406 -22.72 14.60 8.29
N LYS A 407 -23.26 15.81 8.06
CA LYS A 407 -22.71 16.75 7.07
C LYS A 407 -21.49 17.53 7.55
N PHE A 408 -21.27 17.61 8.85
CA PHE A 408 -20.14 18.32 9.45
C PHE A 408 -18.93 17.39 9.61
N ILE A 409 -17.77 17.88 9.17
CA ILE A 409 -16.47 17.26 9.47
C ILE A 409 -16.16 17.44 10.95
N GLU A 410 -16.38 18.67 11.44
CA GLU A 410 -16.18 19.07 12.82
C GLU A 410 -17.25 20.08 13.19
N SER A 411 -17.79 19.93 14.40
CA SER A 411 -18.74 20.87 14.99
C SER A 411 -18.47 21.02 16.49
N GLY A 412 -18.68 22.21 17.03
CA GLY A 412 -18.52 22.50 18.44
C GLY A 412 -19.39 23.67 18.89
N GLU A 413 -19.51 23.83 20.20
CA GLU A 413 -20.23 24.93 20.83
C GLU A 413 -19.25 25.93 21.43
N PHE A 414 -19.43 27.22 21.10
CA PHE A 414 -18.66 28.32 21.67
C PHE A 414 -19.60 29.48 21.99
N GLU A 415 -19.52 30.01 23.21
CA GLU A 415 -20.40 31.10 23.69
C GLU A 415 -21.90 30.83 23.42
N LYS A 416 -22.37 29.61 23.69
CA LYS A 416 -23.76 29.12 23.46
C LYS A 416 -24.21 29.05 21.99
N ASN A 417 -23.33 29.34 21.06
CA ASN A 417 -23.57 29.23 19.62
C ASN A 417 -22.82 28.02 19.06
N LEU A 418 -23.43 27.35 18.08
CA LEU A 418 -22.79 26.24 17.39
C LEU A 418 -21.98 26.77 16.21
N TYR A 419 -20.85 26.13 15.97
CA TYR A 419 -19.96 26.38 14.85
C TYR A 419 -19.57 25.03 14.23
N GLY A 420 -19.48 24.96 12.92
CA GLY A 420 -19.07 23.73 12.26
C GLY A 420 -18.57 23.92 10.83
N THR A 421 -17.67 23.05 10.40
CA THR A 421 -17.16 23.04 9.03
C THR A 421 -17.80 21.87 8.28
N SER A 422 -18.59 22.18 7.26
CA SER A 422 -19.28 21.15 6.48
C SER A 422 -18.38 20.56 5.40
N THR A 423 -18.62 19.31 5.02
CA THR A 423 -17.93 18.66 3.90
C THR A 423 -18.17 19.42 2.59
N ASP A 424 -19.37 19.97 2.41
CA ASP A 424 -19.74 20.75 1.22
C ASP A 424 -18.98 22.08 1.13
N SER A 425 -18.77 22.76 2.26
CA SER A 425 -17.95 23.98 2.32
C SER A 425 -16.51 23.73 1.83
N VAL A 426 -15.94 22.57 2.19
CA VAL A 426 -14.60 22.17 1.73
C VAL A 426 -14.63 21.83 0.24
N ARG A 427 -15.62 21.04 -0.20
CA ARG A 427 -15.76 20.64 -1.60
C ARG A 427 -15.96 21.84 -2.53
N GLN A 428 -16.74 22.82 -2.11
CA GLN A 428 -16.94 24.06 -2.86
C GLN A 428 -15.61 24.78 -3.11
N LEU A 429 -14.75 24.88 -2.10
CA LEU A 429 -13.45 25.52 -2.25
C LEU A 429 -12.51 24.71 -3.16
N ILE A 430 -12.48 23.37 -3.01
CA ILE A 430 -11.72 22.48 -3.89
C ILE A 430 -12.13 22.67 -5.36
N ASN A 431 -13.43 22.81 -5.63
CA ASN A 431 -13.96 23.01 -6.99
C ASN A 431 -13.55 24.35 -7.62
N THR A 432 -13.10 25.34 -6.82
CA THR A 432 -12.51 26.58 -7.34
C THR A 432 -11.04 26.43 -7.76
N GLY A 433 -10.43 25.26 -7.56
CA GLY A 433 -9.02 25.00 -7.85
C GLY A 433 -8.05 25.48 -6.76
N LYS A 434 -8.56 26.05 -5.65
CA LYS A 434 -7.75 26.47 -4.50
C LYS A 434 -7.47 25.33 -3.53
N ILE A 435 -6.37 25.46 -2.79
CA ILE A 435 -6.02 24.57 -1.68
C ILE A 435 -6.80 24.99 -0.43
N CYS A 436 -7.68 24.11 0.05
CA CYS A 436 -8.42 24.34 1.28
C CYS A 436 -7.54 24.09 2.51
N LEU A 437 -7.42 25.08 3.39
CA LEU A 437 -6.71 24.96 4.66
C LEU A 437 -7.70 24.76 5.82
N LEU A 438 -7.53 23.67 6.56
CA LEU A 438 -8.35 23.30 7.71
C LEU A 438 -7.47 23.20 8.95
N CYS A 439 -7.95 23.70 10.09
CA CYS A 439 -7.41 23.39 11.42
C CYS A 439 -8.47 22.56 12.12
N LEU A 440 -8.16 21.31 12.45
CA LEU A 440 -9.12 20.37 13.01
C LEU A 440 -8.57 19.73 14.29
N HIS A 441 -9.47 19.26 15.13
CA HIS A 441 -9.18 18.37 16.23
C HIS A 441 -8.96 16.93 15.73
N THR A 442 -8.15 16.13 16.42
CA THR A 442 -7.83 14.75 16.01
C THR A 442 -9.04 13.83 15.94
N GLN A 443 -10.05 14.07 16.78
CA GLN A 443 -11.30 13.32 16.77
C GLN A 443 -12.05 13.42 15.43
N SER A 444 -11.91 14.55 14.72
CA SER A 444 -12.57 14.83 13.44
C SER A 444 -11.89 14.14 12.24
N LEU A 445 -10.70 13.54 12.44
CA LEU A 445 -9.92 12.91 11.36
C LEU A 445 -10.61 11.68 10.78
N LYS A 446 -11.32 10.89 11.61
CA LYS A 446 -12.07 9.71 11.12
C LYS A 446 -13.16 10.14 10.14
N THR A 447 -13.94 11.18 10.49
CA THR A 447 -14.97 11.75 9.62
C THR A 447 -14.36 12.33 8.34
N LEU A 448 -13.25 13.07 8.46
CA LEU A 448 -12.56 13.66 7.30
C LEU A 448 -12.02 12.59 6.34
N ARG A 449 -11.39 11.52 6.84
CA ARG A 449 -10.82 10.42 6.01
C ARG A 449 -11.89 9.53 5.40
N SER A 450 -13.07 9.46 5.99
CA SER A 450 -14.22 8.73 5.45
C SER A 450 -14.90 9.46 4.29
N SER A 451 -14.57 10.74 4.08
CA SER A 451 -15.08 11.54 2.97
C SER A 451 -14.26 11.36 1.68
N ASP A 452 -14.83 11.76 0.55
CA ASP A 452 -14.15 11.74 -0.76
C ASP A 452 -13.15 12.89 -0.98
N LEU A 453 -12.88 13.68 0.07
CA LEU A 453 -12.07 14.89 0.01
C LEU A 453 -10.57 14.60 -0.17
N LYS A 454 -10.12 13.38 0.14
CA LYS A 454 -8.71 12.93 0.03
C LYS A 454 -7.73 13.90 0.72
N PRO A 455 -7.94 14.19 2.02
CA PRO A 455 -7.13 15.18 2.76
C PRO A 455 -5.64 14.80 2.78
N TYR A 456 -4.79 15.80 2.93
CA TYR A 456 -3.40 15.64 3.32
C TYR A 456 -3.22 16.21 4.73
N ILE A 457 -2.96 15.33 5.70
CA ILE A 457 -3.00 15.60 7.13
C ILE A 457 -1.58 15.83 7.64
N ILE A 458 -1.32 17.03 8.15
CA ILE A 458 -0.01 17.45 8.65
C ILE A 458 -0.12 17.70 10.16
N PHE A 459 0.67 16.96 10.93
CA PHE A 459 0.79 17.14 12.37
C PHE A 459 1.80 18.21 12.72
N ILE A 460 1.38 19.20 13.50
CA ILE A 460 2.22 20.27 14.01
C ILE A 460 2.57 19.94 15.46
N ALA A 461 3.75 19.35 15.65
CA ALA A 461 4.26 18.94 16.94
C ALA A 461 4.84 20.15 17.70
N PRO A 462 4.64 20.24 19.02
CA PRO A 462 5.33 21.23 19.84
C PRO A 462 6.84 20.95 19.88
N PRO A 463 7.68 21.98 20.02
CA PRO A 463 9.09 21.80 20.29
C PRO A 463 9.32 21.40 21.77
N SER A 464 10.58 21.31 22.19
CA SER A 464 10.91 21.07 23.60
C SER A 464 10.26 22.09 24.54
N GLN A 465 10.01 21.69 25.80
CA GLN A 465 9.33 22.53 26.79
C GLN A 465 9.98 23.91 26.97
N GLU A 466 11.30 23.97 26.99
CA GLU A 466 12.06 25.22 27.10
C GLU A 466 11.84 26.13 25.90
N ARG A 467 11.83 25.54 24.70
CA ARG A 467 11.63 26.27 23.45
C ARG A 467 10.19 26.76 23.31
N LEU A 468 9.22 25.92 23.67
CA LEU A 468 7.80 26.29 23.65
C LEU A 468 7.53 27.48 24.59
N ARG A 469 8.12 27.47 25.79
CA ARG A 469 8.06 28.62 26.71
C ARG A 469 8.60 29.88 26.05
N ALA A 470 9.77 29.82 25.44
CA ALA A 470 10.39 30.97 24.79
C ALA A 470 9.55 31.54 23.63
N LEU A 471 8.88 30.67 22.86
CA LEU A 471 7.97 31.09 21.78
C LEU A 471 6.73 31.80 22.33
N LEU A 472 6.08 31.21 23.33
CA LEU A 472 4.87 31.79 23.92
C LEU A 472 5.15 33.14 24.60
N THR A 473 6.29 33.28 25.30
CA THR A 473 6.71 34.55 25.88
C THR A 473 6.94 35.63 24.82
N LYS A 474 7.48 35.27 23.64
CA LYS A 474 7.60 36.21 22.51
C LYS A 474 6.24 36.67 21.97
N GLU A 475 5.22 35.82 22.04
CA GLU A 475 3.83 36.15 21.69
C GLU A 475 3.08 36.89 22.80
N SER A 476 3.78 37.42 23.82
CA SER A 476 3.17 38.06 25.00
C SER A 476 2.24 37.14 25.82
N LYS A 477 2.34 35.82 25.64
CA LYS A 477 1.68 34.82 26.47
C LYS A 477 2.68 34.35 27.53
N ASN A 478 2.30 34.42 28.81
CA ASN A 478 3.10 33.87 29.90
C ASN A 478 2.43 32.59 30.43
N PRO A 479 2.58 31.45 29.73
CA PRO A 479 1.95 30.19 30.12
C PRO A 479 2.57 29.67 31.41
N LYS A 480 1.74 29.03 32.24
CA LYS A 480 2.23 28.34 33.43
C LYS A 480 3.04 27.10 33.03
N PRO A 481 4.02 26.66 33.85
CA PRO A 481 4.75 25.42 33.59
C PRO A 481 3.86 24.18 33.40
N GLU A 482 2.71 24.14 34.09
CA GLU A 482 1.72 23.06 33.99
C GLU A 482 1.04 23.04 32.60
N GLU A 483 0.68 24.21 32.06
CA GLU A 483 0.09 24.33 30.72
C GLU A 483 1.07 23.87 29.63
N LEU A 484 2.37 24.17 29.78
CA LEU A 484 3.39 23.70 28.85
C LEU A 484 3.54 22.18 28.86
N ARG A 485 3.43 21.55 30.03
CA ARG A 485 3.46 20.09 30.16
C ARG A 485 2.21 19.46 29.55
N ASP A 486 1.04 20.03 29.82
CA ASP A 486 -0.24 19.59 29.26
C ASP A 486 -0.22 19.63 27.72
N ILE A 487 0.36 20.66 27.11
CA ILE A 487 0.52 20.75 25.64
C ILE A 487 1.38 19.60 25.10
N ILE A 488 2.51 19.30 25.76
CA ILE A 488 3.43 18.24 25.32
C ILE A 488 2.81 16.86 25.51
N GLU A 489 2.14 16.63 26.64
CA GLU A 489 1.46 15.36 26.91
C GLU A 489 0.33 15.13 25.90
N LYS A 490 -0.50 16.14 25.64
CA LYS A 490 -1.53 16.07 24.59
C LYS A 490 -0.94 15.79 23.22
N ALA A 491 0.18 16.40 22.87
CA ALA A 491 0.84 16.11 21.60
C ALA A 491 1.25 14.63 21.49
N ARG A 492 1.80 14.09 22.58
CA ARG A 492 2.21 12.68 22.66
C ARG A 492 1.01 11.74 22.55
N GLU A 493 -0.07 12.02 23.28
CA GLU A 493 -1.33 11.27 23.19
C GLU A 493 -1.92 11.30 21.77
N MET A 494 -1.89 12.47 21.12
CA MET A 494 -2.37 12.63 19.75
C MET A 494 -1.54 11.80 18.75
N GLU A 495 -0.22 11.81 18.87
CA GLU A 495 0.69 11.03 18.00
C GLU A 495 0.56 9.53 18.25
N GLN A 496 0.43 9.11 19.51
CA GLN A 496 0.22 7.71 19.87
C GLN A 496 -1.09 7.17 19.28
N ASN A 497 -2.20 7.87 19.51
CA ASN A 497 -3.53 7.38 19.17
C ASN A 497 -3.90 7.60 17.69
N PHE A 498 -3.42 8.69 17.09
CA PHE A 498 -3.83 9.09 15.74
C PHE A 498 -2.67 9.21 14.75
N GLY A 499 -1.41 9.01 15.17
CA GLY A 499 -0.23 9.20 14.31
C GLY A 499 -0.24 8.40 13.01
N HIS A 500 -0.90 7.23 13.02
CA HIS A 500 -1.07 6.39 11.83
C HIS A 500 -1.90 7.08 10.73
N LEU A 501 -2.73 8.07 11.08
CA LEU A 501 -3.56 8.82 10.15
C LEU A 501 -2.85 10.01 9.49
N PHE A 502 -1.67 10.37 9.98
CA PHE A 502 -0.95 11.57 9.52
C PHE A 502 -0.12 11.23 8.26
N ASP A 503 -0.03 12.18 7.34
CA ASP A 503 0.83 12.07 6.16
C ASP A 503 2.23 12.62 6.44
N ALA A 504 2.33 13.66 7.29
CA ALA A 504 3.60 14.28 7.68
C ALA A 504 3.52 14.89 9.08
N ALA A 505 4.69 15.09 9.71
CA ALA A 505 4.83 15.80 10.98
C ALA A 505 5.87 16.93 10.87
N ILE A 506 5.59 18.09 11.46
CA ILE A 506 6.46 19.26 11.50
C ILE A 506 6.63 19.68 12.96
N VAL A 507 7.87 19.71 13.45
CA VAL A 507 8.18 20.23 14.79
C VAL A 507 8.34 21.74 14.72
N ASN A 508 7.41 22.49 15.30
CA ASN A 508 7.40 23.95 15.24
C ASN A 508 8.39 24.57 16.25
N THR A 509 9.68 24.51 15.95
CA THR A 509 10.75 25.15 16.75
C THR A 509 10.90 26.64 16.46
N ASP A 510 10.54 27.04 15.24
CA ASP A 510 10.65 28.39 14.70
C ASP A 510 9.57 28.57 13.62
N GLN A 511 8.80 29.65 13.70
CA GLN A 511 7.65 29.85 12.81
C GLN A 511 8.06 30.00 11.34
N ASP A 512 9.22 30.60 11.04
CA ASP A 512 9.68 30.76 9.66
C ASP A 512 10.12 29.42 9.07
N LYS A 513 10.90 28.64 9.82
CA LYS A 513 11.32 27.30 9.38
C LYS A 513 10.13 26.36 9.19
N ALA A 514 9.21 26.33 10.15
CA ALA A 514 8.01 25.51 10.06
C ALA A 514 7.13 25.91 8.87
N TYR A 515 7.01 27.22 8.59
CA TYR A 515 6.29 27.72 7.43
C TYR A 515 6.94 27.31 6.10
N GLN A 516 8.27 27.40 5.98
CA GLN A 516 8.98 26.96 4.78
C GLN A 516 8.83 25.46 4.55
N GLU A 517 8.94 24.65 5.61
CA GLU A 517 8.74 23.21 5.52
C GLU A 517 7.30 22.85 5.15
N LEU A 518 6.32 23.54 5.75
CA LEU A 518 4.91 23.39 5.40
C LEU A 518 4.66 23.70 3.92
N LEU A 519 5.20 24.81 3.40
CA LEU A 519 5.12 25.13 1.98
C LEU A 519 5.79 24.08 1.10
N ARG A 520 6.97 23.59 1.50
CA ARG A 520 7.69 22.54 0.77
C ARG A 520 6.84 21.28 0.63
N LEU A 521 6.25 20.81 1.73
CA LEU A 521 5.35 19.66 1.74
C LEU A 521 4.11 19.87 0.87
N ILE A 522 3.47 21.04 0.95
CA ILE A 522 2.30 21.37 0.13
C ILE A 522 2.66 21.42 -1.36
N ASN A 523 3.78 22.04 -1.72
CA ASN A 523 4.22 22.15 -3.11
C ASN A 523 4.60 20.78 -3.70
N LYS A 524 5.16 19.88 -2.87
CA LYS A 524 5.50 18.51 -3.26
C LYS A 524 4.30 17.74 -3.80
N LEU A 525 3.09 18.04 -3.32
CA LEU A 525 1.85 17.41 -3.79
C LEU A 525 1.54 17.66 -5.26
N ASP A 526 2.06 18.76 -5.84
CA ASP A 526 1.82 19.09 -7.25
C ASP A 526 2.76 18.33 -8.20
N THR A 527 3.92 17.90 -7.73
CA THR A 527 4.96 17.26 -8.56
C THR A 527 5.09 15.77 -8.30
N GLU A 528 4.85 15.32 -7.07
CA GLU A 528 5.07 13.93 -6.66
C GLU A 528 3.76 13.27 -6.21
N PRO A 529 3.45 12.05 -6.71
CA PRO A 529 2.33 11.28 -6.20
C PRO A 529 2.54 10.95 -4.72
N GLN A 530 1.43 10.81 -4.00
CA GLN A 530 1.45 10.43 -2.59
C GLN A 530 0.74 9.11 -2.39
N TRP A 531 1.22 8.32 -1.44
CA TRP A 531 0.52 7.14 -0.95
C TRP A 531 -0.77 7.57 -0.25
N VAL A 532 -1.91 7.09 -0.74
CA VAL A 532 -3.22 7.26 -0.11
C VAL A 532 -3.88 5.90 0.10
N PRO A 533 -4.83 5.76 1.03
CA PRO A 533 -5.58 4.53 1.19
C PRO A 533 -6.21 4.08 -0.14
N SER A 534 -6.03 2.82 -0.53
CA SER A 534 -6.57 2.27 -1.79
C SER A 534 -8.09 2.44 -1.88
N SER A 535 -8.78 2.41 -0.74
CA SER A 535 -10.23 2.64 -0.63
C SER A 535 -10.67 4.02 -1.15
N TRP A 536 -9.79 5.00 -1.21
CA TRP A 536 -10.11 6.33 -1.75
C TRP A 536 -10.19 6.37 -3.28
N LEU A 537 -9.63 5.37 -3.95
CA LEU A 537 -9.52 5.28 -5.42
C LEU A 537 -10.42 4.20 -6.03
N ARG A 538 -11.05 3.36 -5.20
CA ARG A 538 -11.94 2.28 -5.61
C ARG A 538 -13.39 2.75 -5.78
#